data_AF-A0AB39LVU1-F1
#
_entry.id   AF-A0AB39LVU1-F1
#
_cell.length_a   1.000
_cell.length_b   1.000
_cell.length_c   1.000
_cell.angle_alpha   90.00
_cell.angle_beta   90.00
_cell.angle_gamma   90.00
#
_symmetry.space_group_name_H-M   'P 1'
#
loop_
_entity.id
_entity.type
_entity.pdbx_description
1 polymer ?
#
loop_
_entity_poly.entity_id
_entity_poly.type
_entity_poly.pdbx_seq_one_letter_code
_entity_poly.pdbx_strand_id
1 'polypeptide(L)'
;MGRVAELAGVSVRTLHHYDDIGLVRPSARTAAGYRAYSTDDVQRLREVLAYRRLGFGLREIAELVGDPAADAVAHLRRLRGLLLERRDRVDATVAAIDKELAARGQGLRVTPEQQLEMLGPRLYDVIGGAYTATRRTDPRIAARIWNALGDARTVVNVGAGTGSYEPVGRDVTAVEPSAVMRGQRPPGSARCVAAAAEGLPFADGSFDAAMAVSTVHHWKDPLAGLREMRRVARRVVVLTFDTDEPGWQDRFWLTRDYLPEFADVLDGFPSLAGMADAIGARTEPVPVPWDCADGLFEAYWRRPEAYLREPVRRAMSVWMRVGPHAERRAVRHLGDDLASGRWAARNGDLTALASADLGLRLLIA
;
A
#
# COMPACT_ATOMS: atom_id res chain seq x y z
N MET A 1 19.45 28.80 -27.82
CA MET A 1 18.61 27.57 -27.78
C MET A 1 19.14 26.47 -26.84
N GLY A 2 20.36 26.56 -26.27
CA GLY A 2 20.93 25.46 -25.46
C GLY A 2 20.99 25.67 -23.94
N ARG A 3 20.97 26.92 -23.44
CA ARG A 3 21.37 27.19 -22.05
C ARG A 3 20.53 26.49 -20.98
N VAL A 4 19.19 26.45 -21.13
CA VAL A 4 18.31 25.75 -20.17
C VAL A 4 18.47 24.23 -20.27
N ALA A 5 18.63 23.70 -21.50
CA ALA A 5 18.86 22.27 -21.74
C ALA A 5 20.19 21.80 -21.13
N GLU A 6 21.24 22.62 -21.31
CA GLU A 6 22.58 22.42 -20.76
C GLU A 6 22.58 22.47 -19.23
N LEU A 7 21.99 23.52 -18.63
CA LEU A 7 21.86 23.65 -17.17
C LEU A 7 21.04 22.52 -16.54
N ALA A 8 20.03 22.04 -17.25
CA ALA A 8 19.16 20.96 -16.80
C ALA A 8 19.73 19.55 -17.09
N GLY A 9 20.83 19.45 -17.85
CA GLY A 9 21.44 18.19 -18.25
C GLY A 9 20.53 17.34 -19.15
N VAL A 10 19.67 17.96 -19.97
CA VAL A 10 18.76 17.27 -20.89
C VAL A 10 18.97 17.72 -22.34
N SER A 11 18.60 16.86 -23.29
CA SER A 11 18.67 17.24 -24.70
C SER A 11 17.61 18.30 -25.04
N VAL A 12 17.88 19.14 -26.05
CA VAL A 12 16.88 20.08 -26.59
C VAL A 12 15.62 19.33 -27.07
N ARG A 13 15.79 18.13 -27.63
CA ARG A 13 14.68 17.24 -28.02
C ARG A 13 13.81 16.85 -26.83
N THR A 14 14.39 16.64 -25.66
CA THR A 14 13.66 16.34 -24.42
C THR A 14 12.81 17.52 -23.97
N LEU A 15 13.34 18.75 -24.04
CA LEU A 15 12.56 19.95 -23.73
C LEU A 15 11.42 20.18 -24.73
N HIS A 16 11.64 19.90 -26.02
CA HIS A 16 10.58 19.96 -27.02
C HIS A 16 9.49 18.92 -26.71
N HIS A 17 9.88 17.69 -26.41
CA HIS A 17 8.93 16.66 -26.04
C HIS A 17 8.10 17.03 -24.81
N TYR A 18 8.71 17.63 -23.78
CA TYR A 18 8.00 18.10 -22.59
C TYR A 18 7.03 19.25 -22.88
N ASP A 19 7.38 20.13 -23.81
CA ASP A 19 6.49 21.19 -24.30
C ASP A 19 5.29 20.59 -25.07
N ASP A 20 5.56 19.67 -26.00
CA ASP A 20 4.56 19.02 -26.85
C ASP A 20 3.49 18.26 -26.02
N ILE A 21 3.91 17.59 -24.94
CA ILE A 21 2.98 16.91 -24.02
C ILE A 21 2.42 17.82 -22.92
N GLY A 22 2.79 19.11 -22.91
CA GLY A 22 2.33 20.11 -21.95
C GLY A 22 2.90 19.98 -20.54
N LEU A 23 3.96 19.20 -20.35
CA LEU A 23 4.59 18.97 -19.06
C LEU A 23 5.44 20.16 -18.60
N VAL A 24 6.22 20.75 -19.52
CA VAL A 24 7.00 21.98 -19.29
C VAL A 24 6.89 22.86 -20.53
N ARG A 25 6.07 23.92 -20.44
CA ARG A 25 5.84 24.84 -21.56
C ARG A 25 6.68 26.11 -21.37
N PRO A 26 7.33 26.62 -22.43
CA PRO A 26 7.97 27.92 -22.38
C PRO A 26 6.90 29.01 -22.28
N SER A 27 7.05 29.91 -21.31
CA SER A 27 6.16 31.07 -21.11
C SER A 27 6.25 32.10 -22.23
N ALA A 28 7.35 32.14 -23.00
CA ALA A 28 7.51 33.08 -24.10
C ALA A 28 8.33 32.52 -25.26
N ARG A 29 8.36 33.29 -26.35
CA ARG A 29 9.32 33.13 -27.44
C ARG A 29 10.10 34.42 -27.64
N THR A 30 11.38 34.30 -28.00
CA THR A 30 12.21 35.45 -28.33
C THR A 30 11.77 36.07 -29.67
N ALA A 31 12.21 37.29 -29.96
CA ALA A 31 11.95 37.95 -31.25
C ALA A 31 12.43 37.13 -32.47
N ALA A 32 13.42 36.26 -32.29
CA ALA A 32 13.92 35.34 -33.31
C ALA A 32 13.17 33.97 -33.36
N GLY A 33 12.07 33.83 -32.61
CA GLY A 33 11.20 32.63 -32.61
C GLY A 33 11.64 31.50 -31.68
N TYR A 34 12.72 31.67 -30.92
CA TYR A 34 13.24 30.66 -30.00
C TYR A 34 12.43 30.55 -28.71
N ARG A 35 12.33 29.35 -28.13
CA ARG A 35 11.66 29.13 -26.82
C ARG A 35 12.40 29.87 -25.70
N ALA A 36 11.67 30.63 -24.90
CA ALA A 36 12.16 31.35 -23.72
C ALA A 36 11.44 30.82 -22.48
N TYR A 37 12.22 30.35 -21.50
CA TYR A 37 11.73 29.79 -20.24
C TYR A 37 11.91 30.83 -19.13
N SER A 38 10.84 31.10 -18.38
CA SER A 38 10.86 31.94 -17.18
C SER A 38 11.46 31.18 -15.99
N THR A 39 11.64 31.87 -14.87
CA THR A 39 12.03 31.24 -13.61
C THR A 39 11.05 30.15 -13.18
N ASP A 40 9.74 30.37 -13.36
CA ASP A 40 8.69 29.41 -13.00
C ASP A 40 8.73 28.18 -13.90
N ASP A 41 8.98 28.36 -15.20
CA ASP A 41 9.13 27.24 -16.13
C ASP A 41 10.37 26.39 -15.78
N VAL A 42 11.45 27.04 -15.35
CA VAL A 42 12.67 26.37 -14.89
C VAL A 42 12.44 25.65 -13.56
N GLN A 43 11.67 26.22 -12.64
CA GLN A 43 11.28 25.55 -11.40
C GLN A 43 10.46 24.29 -11.70
N ARG A 44 9.46 24.40 -12.57
CA ARG A 44 8.66 23.25 -13.03
C ARG A 44 9.53 22.18 -13.69
N LEU A 45 10.48 22.58 -14.53
CA LEU A 45 11.45 21.67 -15.13
C LEU A 45 12.29 20.94 -14.07
N ARG A 46 12.77 21.66 -13.06
CA ARG A 46 13.56 21.07 -11.96
C ARG A 46 12.78 19.99 -11.22
N GLU A 47 11.50 20.23 -10.95
CA GLU A 47 10.59 19.29 -10.28
C GLU A 47 10.33 18.04 -11.13
N VAL A 48 10.03 18.24 -12.42
CA VAL A 48 9.88 17.16 -13.40
C VAL A 48 11.12 16.27 -13.45
N LEU A 49 12.31 16.88 -13.48
CA LEU A 49 13.58 16.13 -13.52
C LEU A 49 13.88 15.41 -12.20
N ALA A 50 13.49 15.97 -11.07
CA ALA A 50 13.63 15.32 -9.78
C ALA A 50 12.82 14.02 -9.73
N TYR A 51 11.56 14.05 -10.15
CA TYR A 51 10.73 12.84 -10.23
C TYR A 51 11.20 11.86 -11.32
N ARG A 52 11.67 12.35 -12.47
CA ARG A 52 12.26 11.47 -13.51
C ARG A 52 13.48 10.72 -12.99
N ARG A 53 14.35 11.35 -12.21
CA ARG A 53 15.50 10.68 -11.56
C ARG A 53 15.08 9.64 -10.54
N LEU A 54 13.91 9.79 -9.94
CA LEU A 54 13.29 8.82 -9.05
C LEU A 54 12.57 7.67 -9.77
N GLY A 55 12.47 7.73 -11.11
CA GLY A 55 11.95 6.65 -11.95
C GLY A 55 10.50 6.81 -12.41
N PHE A 56 9.84 7.92 -12.06
CA PHE A 56 8.42 8.15 -12.41
C PHE A 56 8.19 8.31 -13.91
N GLY A 57 7.02 7.87 -14.37
CA GLY A 57 6.54 8.06 -15.74
C GLY A 57 6.07 9.50 -15.99
N LEU A 58 6.14 9.97 -17.24
CA LEU A 58 5.80 11.38 -17.57
C LEU A 58 4.33 11.75 -17.27
N ARG A 59 3.41 10.77 -17.35
CA ARG A 59 2.00 10.98 -16.98
C ARG A 59 1.82 11.22 -15.48
N GLU A 60 2.44 10.38 -14.66
CA GLU A 60 2.40 10.51 -13.19
C GLU A 60 3.02 11.83 -12.74
N ILE A 61 4.13 12.24 -13.38
CA ILE A 61 4.78 13.51 -13.09
C ILE A 61 3.86 14.69 -13.43
N ALA A 62 3.09 14.60 -14.52
CA ALA A 62 2.13 15.65 -14.89
C ALA A 62 1.05 15.84 -13.81
N GLU A 63 0.58 14.75 -13.21
CA GLU A 63 -0.39 14.80 -12.10
C GLU A 63 0.25 15.38 -10.83
N LEU A 64 1.48 14.97 -10.50
CA LEU A 64 2.20 15.40 -9.29
C LEU A 64 2.66 16.86 -9.31
N VAL A 65 2.92 17.41 -10.49
CA VAL A 65 3.40 18.79 -10.71
C VAL A 65 2.26 19.69 -11.24
N GLY A 66 1.10 19.12 -11.52
CA GLY A 66 -0.05 19.80 -12.13
C GLY A 66 -0.90 20.62 -11.16
N ASP A 67 -0.76 20.43 -9.84
CA ASP A 67 -1.55 21.13 -8.83
C ASP A 67 -0.94 22.51 -8.48
N PRO A 68 -1.55 23.64 -8.90
CA PRO A 68 -1.05 24.98 -8.63
C PRO A 68 -1.24 25.41 -7.16
N ALA A 69 -2.05 24.66 -6.38
CA ALA A 69 -2.29 24.89 -4.96
C ALA A 69 -1.35 24.04 -4.06
N ALA A 70 -0.53 23.17 -4.65
CA ALA A 70 0.43 22.37 -3.89
C ALA A 70 1.52 23.28 -3.30
N ASP A 71 1.53 23.41 -1.97
CA ASP A 71 2.59 24.07 -1.20
C ASP A 71 3.97 23.53 -1.65
N ALA A 72 4.84 24.41 -2.13
CA ALA A 72 6.20 24.09 -2.57
C ALA A 72 6.98 23.35 -1.46
N VAL A 73 6.70 23.64 -0.19
CA VAL A 73 7.27 22.95 0.95
C VAL A 73 6.73 21.52 1.07
N ALA A 74 5.43 21.30 0.86
CA ALA A 74 4.84 19.97 0.83
C ALA A 74 5.41 19.11 -0.32
N HIS A 75 5.66 19.71 -1.49
CA HIS A 75 6.34 19.03 -2.59
C HIS A 75 7.78 18.64 -2.22
N LEU A 76 8.57 19.56 -1.64
CA LEU A 76 9.94 19.27 -1.21
C LEU A 76 9.98 18.19 -0.12
N ARG A 77 9.02 18.18 0.81
CA ARG A 77 8.87 17.12 1.82
C ARG A 77 8.59 15.76 1.18
N ARG A 78 7.70 15.71 0.18
CA ARG A 78 7.39 14.50 -0.59
C ARG A 78 8.62 13.97 -1.32
N LEU A 79 9.34 14.86 -2.01
CA LEU A 79 10.57 14.51 -2.73
C LEU A 79 11.67 14.01 -1.78
N ARG A 80 11.86 14.69 -0.64
CA ARG A 80 12.79 14.26 0.41
C ARG A 80 12.40 12.88 0.96
N GLY A 81 11.12 12.62 1.17
CA GLY A 81 10.60 11.31 1.57
C GLY A 81 10.99 10.21 0.58
N LEU A 82 10.75 10.41 -0.72
CA LEU A 82 11.10 9.46 -1.77
C LEU A 82 12.62 9.23 -1.89
N LEU A 83 13.43 10.27 -1.67
CA LEU A 83 14.89 10.15 -1.67
C LEU A 83 15.41 9.40 -0.45
N LEU A 84 14.86 9.66 0.73
CA LEU A 84 15.18 8.89 1.94
C LEU A 84 14.78 7.44 1.77
N GLU A 85 13.64 7.16 1.16
CA GLU A 85 13.22 5.80 0.82
C GLU A 85 14.23 5.13 -0.12
N ARG A 86 14.65 5.81 -1.20
CA ARG A 86 15.66 5.25 -2.10
C ARG A 86 16.99 4.98 -1.39
N ARG A 87 17.40 5.86 -0.47
CA ARG A 87 18.57 5.64 0.37
C ARG A 87 18.38 4.42 1.27
N ASP A 88 17.27 4.34 2.00
CA ASP A 88 17.00 3.24 2.93
C ASP A 88 16.90 1.90 2.19
N ARG A 89 16.34 1.87 0.97
CA ARG A 89 16.37 0.70 0.06
C ARG A 89 17.79 0.28 -0.30
N VAL A 90 18.65 1.24 -0.63
CA VAL A 90 20.06 0.99 -0.98
C VAL A 90 20.81 0.50 0.26
N ASP A 91 20.68 1.14 1.40
CA ASP A 91 21.32 0.77 2.65
C ASP A 91 20.92 -0.64 3.10
N ALA A 92 19.63 -0.98 2.97
CA ALA A 92 19.16 -2.34 3.24
C ALA A 92 19.73 -3.36 2.23
N THR A 93 19.89 -2.97 0.96
CA THR A 93 20.54 -3.83 -0.06
C THR A 93 21.99 -4.10 0.27
N VAL A 94 22.71 -3.06 0.69
CA VAL A 94 24.07 -3.20 1.21
C VAL A 94 24.07 -4.16 2.41
N ALA A 95 23.21 -3.97 3.41
CA ALA A 95 23.17 -4.83 4.59
C ALA A 95 22.85 -6.31 4.29
N ALA A 96 21.98 -6.60 3.32
CA ALA A 96 21.71 -7.98 2.90
C ALA A 96 22.92 -8.60 2.19
N ILE A 97 23.60 -7.84 1.33
CA ILE A 97 24.85 -8.26 0.70
C ILE A 97 25.91 -8.53 1.78
N ASP A 98 26.05 -7.66 2.77
CA ASP A 98 26.99 -7.84 3.87
C ASP A 98 26.72 -9.11 4.67
N LYS A 99 25.44 -9.41 4.94
CA LYS A 99 25.03 -10.66 5.62
C LYS A 99 25.34 -11.89 4.78
N GLU A 100 25.12 -11.84 3.47
CA GLU A 100 25.48 -12.92 2.56
C GLU A 100 26.99 -13.12 2.47
N LEU A 101 27.77 -12.02 2.38
CA LEU A 101 29.23 -12.05 2.39
C LEU A 101 29.76 -12.69 3.68
N ALA A 102 29.19 -12.34 4.83
CA ALA A 102 29.56 -12.94 6.12
C ALA A 102 29.25 -14.44 6.17
N ALA A 103 28.06 -14.86 5.71
CA ALA A 103 27.67 -16.28 5.67
C ALA A 103 28.60 -17.10 4.76
N ARG A 104 28.90 -16.59 3.56
CA ARG A 104 29.84 -17.23 2.63
C ARG A 104 31.26 -17.29 3.21
N GLY A 105 31.70 -16.24 3.91
CA GLY A 105 32.98 -16.20 4.62
C GLY A 105 33.11 -17.25 5.73
N GLN A 106 31.99 -17.69 6.30
CA GLN A 106 31.92 -18.77 7.29
C GLN A 106 31.68 -20.16 6.67
N GLY A 107 31.71 -20.28 5.33
CA GLY A 107 31.50 -21.54 4.61
C GLY A 107 30.04 -21.99 4.51
N LEU A 108 29.08 -21.15 4.91
CA LEU A 108 27.64 -21.44 4.79
C LEU A 108 27.19 -21.19 3.35
N ARG A 109 26.48 -22.16 2.76
CA ARG A 109 25.78 -21.97 1.49
C ARG A 109 24.43 -21.30 1.77
N VAL A 110 24.25 -20.10 1.23
CA VAL A 110 22.96 -19.40 1.21
C VAL A 110 22.17 -19.87 0.00
N THR A 111 20.93 -20.32 0.19
CA THR A 111 20.08 -20.78 -0.91
C THR A 111 19.42 -19.59 -1.65
N PRO A 112 18.96 -19.76 -2.90
CA PRO A 112 18.24 -18.72 -3.66
C PRO A 112 17.00 -18.18 -2.93
N GLU A 113 16.31 -19.02 -2.17
CA GLU A 113 15.11 -18.66 -1.40
C GLU A 113 15.47 -17.76 -0.22
N GLN A 114 16.54 -18.08 0.50
CA GLN A 114 17.08 -17.25 1.58
C GLN A 114 17.60 -15.90 1.06
N GLN A 115 18.18 -15.87 -0.15
CA GLN A 115 18.56 -14.62 -0.82
C GLN A 115 17.35 -13.73 -1.10
N LEU A 116 16.23 -14.32 -1.51
CA LEU A 116 14.98 -13.60 -1.75
C LEU A 116 14.33 -13.09 -0.46
N GLU A 117 14.31 -13.89 0.60
CA GLU A 117 13.80 -13.51 1.93
C GLU A 117 14.57 -12.32 2.53
N MET A 118 15.89 -12.28 2.36
CA MET A 118 16.74 -11.18 2.83
C MET A 118 16.45 -9.84 2.14
N LEU A 119 15.75 -9.85 0.99
CA LEU A 119 15.34 -8.66 0.24
C LEU A 119 13.87 -8.23 0.52
N GLY A 120 13.06 -9.08 1.17
CA GLY A 120 11.60 -8.97 1.30
C GLY A 120 11.00 -7.77 2.05
N PRO A 121 11.60 -7.21 3.13
CA PRO A 121 11.01 -6.08 3.87
C PRO A 121 10.82 -4.79 3.04
N ARG A 122 11.47 -4.68 1.88
CA ARG A 122 11.61 -3.46 1.07
C ARG A 122 10.47 -3.24 0.07
N LEU A 123 9.53 -4.15 0.08
CA LEU A 123 8.45 -4.26 -0.89
C LEU A 123 7.19 -3.53 -0.41
N TYR A 124 7.03 -3.40 0.91
CA TYR A 124 5.94 -2.69 1.57
C TYR A 124 6.01 -1.17 1.32
N ASP A 125 7.21 -0.57 1.33
CA ASP A 125 7.39 0.87 1.07
C ASP A 125 7.04 1.27 -0.37
N VAL A 126 7.32 0.40 -1.35
CA VAL A 126 7.03 0.64 -2.77
C VAL A 126 5.52 0.69 -3.03
N ILE A 127 4.74 -0.15 -2.35
CA ILE A 127 3.28 -0.17 -2.54
C ILE A 127 2.65 1.04 -1.83
N GLY A 128 3.17 1.43 -0.65
CA GLY A 128 2.65 2.55 0.15
C GLY A 128 2.43 3.84 -0.64
N GLY A 129 3.24 4.13 -1.67
CA GLY A 129 3.05 5.23 -2.62
C GLY A 129 1.68 5.28 -3.33
N ALA A 130 1.10 4.12 -3.64
CA ALA A 130 -0.14 3.99 -4.38
C ALA A 130 -1.38 3.76 -3.49
N TYR A 131 -1.21 3.45 -2.19
CA TYR A 131 -2.34 3.19 -1.28
C TYR A 131 -3.30 4.37 -1.22
N THR A 132 -2.82 5.61 -1.20
CA THR A 132 -3.67 6.81 -1.14
C THR A 132 -4.56 7.02 -2.37
N ALA A 133 -4.27 6.35 -3.49
CA ALA A 133 -5.07 6.52 -4.71
C ALA A 133 -6.45 5.85 -4.61
N THR A 134 -6.54 4.69 -3.94
CA THR A 134 -7.78 3.88 -3.89
C THR A 134 -8.18 3.38 -2.51
N ARG A 135 -7.26 3.31 -1.54
CA ARG A 135 -7.59 2.92 -0.15
C ARG A 135 -8.21 4.10 0.57
N ARG A 136 -9.42 3.90 1.11
CA ARG A 136 -10.20 4.89 1.84
C ARG A 136 -11.01 4.19 2.91
N THR A 137 -11.54 4.94 3.86
CA THR A 137 -12.46 4.38 4.86
C THR A 137 -13.76 3.96 4.18
N ASP A 138 -14.14 2.68 4.28
CA ASP A 138 -15.55 2.32 4.08
C ASP A 138 -16.30 2.55 5.40
N PRO A 139 -17.35 3.41 5.42
CA PRO A 139 -18.04 3.75 6.66
C PRO A 139 -18.73 2.56 7.32
N ARG A 140 -19.12 1.54 6.55
CA ARG A 140 -19.80 0.35 7.09
C ARG A 140 -18.80 -0.58 7.77
N ILE A 141 -17.64 -0.79 7.16
CA ILE A 141 -16.54 -1.56 7.77
C ILE A 141 -16.02 -0.81 9.01
N ALA A 142 -15.79 0.51 8.89
CA ALA A 142 -15.35 1.35 10.00
C ALA A 142 -16.33 1.32 11.16
N ALA A 143 -17.65 1.40 10.92
CA ALA A 143 -18.64 1.30 11.99
C ALA A 143 -18.53 -0.01 12.78
N ARG A 144 -18.27 -1.15 12.11
CA ARG A 144 -18.08 -2.44 12.81
C ARG A 144 -16.82 -2.43 13.68
N ILE A 145 -15.70 -1.95 13.15
CA ILE A 145 -14.44 -1.80 13.90
C ILE A 145 -14.65 -0.87 15.10
N TRP A 146 -15.26 0.29 14.89
CA TRP A 146 -15.44 1.33 15.91
C TRP A 146 -16.47 0.95 16.98
N ASN A 147 -17.47 0.15 16.64
CA ASN A 147 -18.38 -0.44 17.61
C ASN A 147 -17.66 -1.49 18.46
N ALA A 148 -16.80 -2.31 17.85
CA ALA A 148 -15.98 -3.29 18.57
C ALA A 148 -14.98 -2.62 19.53
N LEU A 149 -14.51 -1.41 19.23
CA LEU A 149 -13.70 -0.62 20.18
C LEU A 149 -14.48 -0.21 21.44
N GLY A 150 -15.82 -0.16 21.37
CA GLY A 150 -16.69 0.20 22.48
C GLY A 150 -16.41 1.61 23.03
N ASP A 151 -16.33 1.69 24.35
CA ASP A 151 -16.12 2.89 25.16
C ASP A 151 -14.65 3.36 25.27
N ALA A 152 -13.74 2.72 24.54
CA ALA A 152 -12.31 3.07 24.54
C ALA A 152 -12.10 4.55 24.19
N ARG A 153 -11.35 5.26 25.04
CA ARG A 153 -10.97 6.67 24.84
C ARG A 153 -9.61 6.78 24.19
N THR A 154 -8.67 5.95 24.64
CA THR A 154 -7.31 5.85 24.11
C THR A 154 -7.17 4.60 23.24
N VAL A 155 -6.70 4.78 22.01
CA VAL A 155 -6.57 3.70 21.03
C VAL A 155 -5.18 3.69 20.40
N VAL A 156 -4.48 2.56 20.45
CA VAL A 156 -3.28 2.36 19.63
C VAL A 156 -3.65 1.67 18.32
N ASN A 157 -3.36 2.31 17.17
CA ASN A 157 -3.61 1.76 15.84
C ASN A 157 -2.30 1.19 15.29
N VAL A 158 -2.13 -0.14 15.32
CA VAL A 158 -0.89 -0.84 14.95
C VAL A 158 -0.92 -1.24 13.48
N GLY A 159 0.13 -0.90 12.73
CA GLY A 159 0.14 -0.99 11.27
C GLY A 159 -0.83 -0.01 10.64
N ALA A 160 -0.81 1.23 11.13
CA ALA A 160 -1.80 2.26 10.78
C ALA A 160 -1.76 2.69 9.32
N GLY A 161 -0.64 2.46 8.62
CA GLY A 161 -0.40 2.97 7.28
C GLY A 161 -0.68 4.47 7.18
N THR A 162 -1.49 4.86 6.21
CA THR A 162 -1.88 6.25 5.96
C THR A 162 -3.02 6.76 6.84
N GLY A 163 -3.59 5.92 7.72
CA GLY A 163 -4.56 6.32 8.75
C GLY A 163 -6.04 6.17 8.38
N SER A 164 -6.39 5.44 7.32
CA SER A 164 -7.77 5.39 6.80
C SER A 164 -8.84 4.95 7.80
N TYR A 165 -8.54 4.12 8.80
CA TYR A 165 -9.55 3.61 9.75
C TYR A 165 -9.49 4.23 11.15
N GLU A 166 -8.73 5.31 11.32
CA GLU A 166 -8.59 5.97 12.61
C GLU A 166 -9.95 6.47 13.13
N PRO A 167 -10.37 6.06 14.34
CA PRO A 167 -11.66 6.46 14.88
C PRO A 167 -11.70 7.95 15.19
N VAL A 168 -12.74 8.62 14.68
CA VAL A 168 -13.00 10.03 15.00
C VAL A 168 -13.45 10.16 16.46
N GLY A 169 -12.97 11.20 17.15
CA GLY A 169 -13.38 11.51 18.52
C GLY A 169 -12.71 10.67 19.63
N ARG A 170 -11.68 9.89 19.28
CA ARG A 170 -10.85 9.15 20.24
C ARG A 170 -9.41 9.68 20.21
N ASP A 171 -8.69 9.51 21.31
CA ASP A 171 -7.25 9.79 21.37
C ASP A 171 -6.50 8.61 20.75
N VAL A 172 -6.10 8.77 19.49
CA VAL A 172 -5.44 7.73 18.72
C VAL A 172 -3.93 7.96 18.71
N THR A 173 -3.18 6.91 19.01
CA THR A 173 -1.74 6.82 18.73
C THR A 173 -1.53 5.79 17.62
N ALA A 174 -1.10 6.24 16.44
CA ALA A 174 -0.77 5.35 15.33
C ALA A 174 0.64 4.78 15.49
N VAL A 175 0.84 3.54 15.06
CA VAL A 175 2.14 2.87 14.95
C VAL A 175 2.29 2.38 13.52
N GLU A 176 3.33 2.87 12.84
CA GLU A 176 3.59 2.52 11.45
C GLU A 176 5.11 2.52 11.23
N PRO A 177 5.74 1.39 10.86
CA PRO A 177 7.19 1.34 10.63
C PRO A 177 7.63 2.08 9.35
N SER A 178 6.79 2.16 8.31
CA SER A 178 7.12 2.81 7.04
C SER A 178 7.17 4.33 7.16
N ALA A 179 8.35 4.92 6.94
CA ALA A 179 8.48 6.37 6.86
C ALA A 179 7.66 6.99 5.72
N VAL A 180 7.43 6.23 4.64
CA VAL A 180 6.64 6.64 3.47
C VAL A 180 5.18 6.78 3.86
N MET A 181 4.58 5.74 4.42
CA MET A 181 3.16 5.79 4.83
C MET A 181 2.94 6.84 5.91
N ARG A 182 3.87 6.98 6.87
CA ARG A 182 3.83 8.07 7.86
C ARG A 182 3.82 9.45 7.22
N GLY A 183 4.63 9.67 6.18
CA GLY A 183 4.72 10.95 5.47
C GLY A 183 3.50 11.27 4.59
N GLN A 184 2.67 10.28 4.27
CA GLN A 184 1.45 10.44 3.48
C GLN A 184 0.20 10.68 4.33
N ARG A 185 0.31 10.58 5.65
CA ARG A 185 -0.81 10.80 6.57
C ARG A 185 -1.33 12.24 6.42
N PRO A 186 -2.65 12.43 6.22
CA PRO A 186 -3.23 13.76 6.11
C PRO A 186 -2.92 14.68 7.30
N PRO A 187 -2.90 16.01 7.11
CA PRO A 187 -2.90 16.94 8.22
C PRO A 187 -4.07 16.65 9.19
N GLY A 188 -3.78 16.61 10.49
CA GLY A 188 -4.77 16.28 11.52
C GLY A 188 -4.93 14.79 11.83
N SER A 189 -4.24 13.89 11.11
CA SER A 189 -4.15 12.47 11.50
C SER A 189 -3.50 12.29 12.88
N ALA A 190 -3.77 11.13 13.50
CA ALA A 190 -3.21 10.76 14.79
C ALA A 190 -1.68 10.86 14.82
N ARG A 191 -1.12 11.16 16.01
CA ARG A 191 0.33 11.08 16.25
C ARG A 191 0.80 9.69 15.82
N CYS A 192 1.86 9.63 15.02
CA CYS A 192 2.36 8.37 14.49
C CYS A 192 3.77 8.06 14.98
N VAL A 193 3.93 6.88 15.59
CA VAL A 193 5.17 6.35 16.15
C VAL A 193 5.80 5.37 15.17
N ALA A 194 7.10 5.49 14.97
CA ALA A 194 7.89 4.57 14.17
C ALA A 194 8.27 3.35 15.00
N ALA A 195 7.49 2.27 14.88
CA ALA A 195 7.80 0.98 15.51
C ALA A 195 7.17 -0.17 14.72
N ALA A 196 7.72 -1.37 14.92
CA ALA A 196 7.14 -2.61 14.41
C ALA A 196 6.09 -3.15 15.39
N ALA A 197 5.18 -4.01 14.92
CA ALA A 197 4.09 -4.53 15.74
C ALA A 197 4.59 -5.42 16.89
N GLU A 198 5.72 -6.10 16.69
CA GLU A 198 6.34 -7.07 17.59
C GLU A 198 7.14 -6.42 18.73
N GLY A 199 7.25 -5.09 18.75
CA GLY A 199 8.00 -4.35 19.77
C GLY A 199 7.42 -2.96 19.96
N LEU A 200 6.25 -2.89 20.59
CA LEU A 200 5.55 -1.63 20.79
C LEU A 200 6.22 -0.83 21.91
N PRO A 201 6.63 0.44 21.67
CA PRO A 201 7.41 1.24 22.62
C PRO A 201 6.52 1.88 23.70
N PHE A 202 5.59 1.11 24.25
CA PHE A 202 4.62 1.54 25.25
C PHE A 202 4.62 0.60 26.45
N ALA A 203 4.32 1.14 27.62
CA ALA A 203 4.15 0.36 28.83
C ALA A 203 2.89 -0.51 28.76
N ASP A 204 2.86 -1.56 29.58
CA ASP A 204 1.74 -2.48 29.70
C ASP A 204 0.45 -1.74 30.08
N GLY A 205 -0.67 -2.10 29.45
CA GLY A 205 -1.99 -1.55 29.74
C GLY A 205 -2.11 -0.01 29.59
N SER A 206 -1.27 0.59 28.74
CA SER A 206 -1.25 2.05 28.50
C SER A 206 -2.42 2.57 27.64
N PHE A 207 -3.13 1.68 26.95
CA PHE A 207 -4.29 2.03 26.12
C PHE A 207 -5.56 1.28 26.55
N ASP A 208 -6.72 1.91 26.34
CA ASP A 208 -8.01 1.24 26.52
C ASP A 208 -8.19 0.13 25.47
N ALA A 209 -7.81 0.42 24.21
CA ALA A 209 -7.88 -0.53 23.11
C ALA A 209 -6.69 -0.46 22.14
N ALA A 210 -6.37 -1.60 21.52
CA ALA A 210 -5.50 -1.69 20.36
C ALA A 210 -6.33 -2.11 19.14
N MET A 211 -6.00 -1.54 17.98
CA MET A 211 -6.60 -1.94 16.71
C MET A 211 -5.56 -2.20 15.62
N ALA A 212 -5.87 -3.12 14.71
CA ALA A 212 -5.09 -3.37 13.50
C ALA A 212 -6.06 -3.67 12.35
N VAL A 213 -5.86 -3.02 11.19
CA VAL A 213 -6.82 -3.12 10.08
C VAL A 213 -6.13 -3.53 8.79
N SER A 214 -6.35 -4.78 8.36
CA SER A 214 -5.81 -5.33 7.12
C SER A 214 -4.28 -5.15 7.00
N THR A 215 -3.56 -5.39 8.11
CA THR A 215 -2.10 -5.17 8.19
C THR A 215 -1.32 -6.34 8.75
N VAL A 216 -1.96 -7.28 9.45
CA VAL A 216 -1.27 -8.37 10.18
C VAL A 216 -0.38 -9.23 9.26
N HIS A 217 -0.81 -9.43 8.01
CA HIS A 217 -0.06 -10.15 6.97
C HIS A 217 1.19 -9.43 6.44
N HIS A 218 1.48 -8.24 6.96
CA HIS A 218 2.71 -7.50 6.70
C HIS A 218 3.70 -7.57 7.87
N TRP A 219 3.31 -8.16 8.99
CA TRP A 219 4.17 -8.26 10.17
C TRP A 219 5.16 -9.41 9.98
N LYS A 220 6.33 -9.27 10.58
CA LYS A 220 7.38 -10.30 10.54
C LYS A 220 6.99 -11.51 11.39
N ASP A 221 6.38 -11.25 12.54
CA ASP A 221 5.78 -12.26 13.40
C ASP A 221 4.37 -11.79 13.82
N PRO A 222 3.34 -12.20 13.06
CA PRO A 222 1.96 -11.87 13.36
C PRO A 222 1.52 -12.19 14.80
N LEU A 223 1.91 -13.36 15.32
CA LEU A 223 1.46 -13.80 16.65
C LEU A 223 2.17 -13.02 17.76
N ALA A 224 3.46 -12.69 17.60
CA ALA A 224 4.15 -11.79 18.52
C ALA A 224 3.54 -10.38 18.51
N GLY A 225 3.23 -9.83 17.32
CA GLY A 225 2.59 -8.52 17.21
C GLY A 225 1.19 -8.48 17.87
N LEU A 226 0.40 -9.54 17.70
CA LEU A 226 -0.90 -9.67 18.37
C LEU A 226 -0.77 -9.73 19.90
N ARG A 227 0.24 -10.45 20.42
CA ARG A 227 0.54 -10.48 21.86
C ARG A 227 0.99 -9.12 22.39
N GLU A 228 1.78 -8.37 21.62
CA GLU A 228 2.17 -7.01 21.97
C GLU A 228 0.96 -6.06 22.03
N MET A 229 0.03 -6.15 21.08
CA MET A 229 -1.24 -5.42 21.17
C MET A 229 -1.98 -5.75 22.47
N ARG A 230 -2.03 -7.03 22.83
CA ARG A 230 -2.68 -7.48 24.07
C ARG A 230 -1.95 -7.03 25.34
N ARG A 231 -0.63 -6.88 25.28
CA ARG A 231 0.20 -6.35 26.39
C ARG A 231 -0.09 -4.87 26.64
N VAL A 232 -0.13 -4.06 25.58
CA VAL A 232 -0.28 -2.60 25.72
C VAL A 232 -1.73 -2.15 25.92
N ALA A 233 -2.72 -2.99 25.60
CA ALA A 233 -4.14 -2.61 25.64
C ALA A 233 -5.06 -3.64 26.32
N ARG A 234 -6.14 -3.13 26.92
CA ARG A 234 -7.15 -3.98 27.59
C ARG A 234 -8.05 -4.72 26.61
N ARG A 235 -8.41 -4.06 25.51
CA ARG A 235 -9.25 -4.59 24.41
C ARG A 235 -8.45 -4.65 23.12
N VAL A 236 -8.66 -5.67 22.30
CA VAL A 236 -7.96 -5.81 21.00
C VAL A 236 -8.97 -6.04 19.88
N VAL A 237 -8.90 -5.24 18.82
CA VAL A 237 -9.78 -5.33 17.64
C VAL A 237 -8.94 -5.47 16.36
N VAL A 238 -9.08 -6.59 15.65
CA VAL A 238 -8.27 -6.85 14.45
C VAL A 238 -9.16 -7.18 13.26
N LEU A 239 -9.13 -6.37 12.21
CA LEU A 239 -9.67 -6.75 10.90
C LEU A 239 -8.60 -7.52 10.14
N THR A 240 -8.86 -8.79 9.87
CA THR A 240 -7.98 -9.69 9.12
C THR A 240 -8.81 -10.55 8.17
N PHE A 241 -8.23 -11.59 7.60
CA PHE A 241 -8.90 -12.56 6.76
C PHE A 241 -8.74 -13.98 7.31
N ASP A 242 -9.67 -14.83 6.92
CA ASP A 242 -9.78 -16.23 7.29
C ASP A 242 -9.07 -17.14 6.28
N THR A 243 -8.16 -17.97 6.79
CA THR A 243 -7.40 -18.96 6.02
C THR A 243 -7.60 -20.39 6.54
N ASP A 244 -8.59 -20.63 7.41
CA ASP A 244 -8.70 -21.90 8.15
C ASP A 244 -9.43 -22.97 7.36
N GLU A 245 -10.45 -22.58 6.58
CA GLU A 245 -11.26 -23.53 5.83
C GLU A 245 -10.52 -24.03 4.59
N PRO A 246 -10.53 -25.35 4.31
CA PRO A 246 -10.06 -25.87 3.03
C PRO A 246 -10.78 -25.17 1.87
N GLY A 247 -10.01 -24.65 0.91
CA GLY A 247 -10.58 -23.91 -0.22
C GLY A 247 -10.98 -22.46 0.12
N TRP A 248 -10.49 -21.87 1.21
CA TRP A 248 -10.74 -20.46 1.56
C TRP A 248 -10.46 -19.49 0.39
N GLN A 249 -9.49 -19.81 -0.47
CA GLN A 249 -9.16 -19.05 -1.67
C GLN A 249 -10.28 -19.07 -2.74
N ASP A 250 -11.20 -20.02 -2.68
CA ASP A 250 -12.28 -20.16 -3.66
C ASP A 250 -13.48 -19.25 -3.36
N ARG A 251 -13.51 -18.63 -2.17
CA ARG A 251 -14.54 -17.65 -1.75
C ARG A 251 -14.57 -16.42 -2.63
N PHE A 252 -13.45 -16.08 -3.28
CA PHE A 252 -13.33 -14.95 -4.17
C PHE A 252 -12.97 -15.41 -5.58
N TRP A 253 -13.79 -15.06 -6.57
CA TRP A 253 -13.61 -15.50 -7.96
C TRP A 253 -12.25 -15.10 -8.54
N LEU A 254 -11.62 -14.03 -8.06
CA LEU A 254 -10.33 -13.58 -8.59
C LEU A 254 -9.21 -14.55 -8.24
N THR A 255 -9.20 -15.04 -7.00
CA THR A 255 -8.23 -16.01 -6.48
C THR A 255 -8.53 -17.40 -7.00
N ARG A 256 -9.83 -17.79 -7.03
CA ARG A 256 -10.31 -19.05 -7.59
C ARG A 256 -9.93 -19.24 -9.07
N ASP A 257 -10.22 -18.25 -9.91
CA ASP A 257 -10.18 -18.43 -11.38
C ASP A 257 -8.90 -17.87 -12.03
N TYR A 258 -8.26 -16.87 -11.42
CA TYR A 258 -7.23 -16.06 -12.11
C TYR A 258 -5.89 -15.97 -11.38
N LEU A 259 -5.86 -16.15 -10.05
CA LEU A 259 -4.68 -16.02 -9.21
C LEU A 259 -4.46 -17.24 -8.30
N PRO A 260 -4.13 -18.42 -8.86
CA PRO A 260 -3.80 -19.59 -8.06
C PRO A 260 -2.56 -19.37 -7.16
N GLU A 261 -1.63 -18.49 -7.55
CA GLU A 261 -0.46 -18.11 -6.74
C GLU A 261 -0.83 -17.41 -5.42
N PHE A 262 -2.09 -17.02 -5.22
CA PHE A 262 -2.54 -16.40 -3.98
C PHE A 262 -2.40 -17.30 -2.76
N ALA A 263 -2.45 -18.62 -2.92
CA ALA A 263 -2.20 -19.55 -1.84
C ALA A 263 -0.76 -19.39 -1.29
N ASP A 264 0.22 -19.30 -2.18
CA ASP A 264 1.64 -19.12 -1.82
C ASP A 264 1.91 -17.76 -1.17
N VAL A 265 1.09 -16.75 -1.49
CA VAL A 265 1.14 -15.43 -0.84
C VAL A 265 0.80 -15.52 0.64
N LEU A 266 0.03 -16.50 1.09
CA LEU A 266 -0.32 -16.67 2.50
C LEU A 266 0.31 -17.90 3.12
N ASP A 267 1.31 -18.49 2.45
CA ASP A 267 2.12 -19.55 3.04
C ASP A 267 2.83 -19.06 4.31
N GLY A 268 2.77 -19.88 5.36
CA GLY A 268 3.26 -19.54 6.69
C GLY A 268 2.48 -18.46 7.45
N PHE A 269 1.42 -17.88 6.88
CA PHE A 269 0.53 -16.97 7.61
C PHE A 269 -0.26 -17.76 8.67
N PRO A 270 -0.39 -17.28 9.93
CA PRO A 270 -1.13 -18.02 10.94
C PRO A 270 -2.59 -18.17 10.58
N SER A 271 -3.17 -19.30 10.99
CA SER A 271 -4.61 -19.54 10.98
C SER A 271 -5.35 -18.44 11.75
N LEU A 272 -6.59 -18.18 11.35
CA LEU A 272 -7.51 -17.32 12.07
C LEU A 272 -7.74 -17.83 13.49
N ALA A 273 -7.89 -19.14 13.68
CA ALA A 273 -7.95 -19.76 15.00
C ALA A 273 -6.67 -19.48 15.82
N GLY A 274 -5.49 -19.63 15.22
CA GLY A 274 -4.23 -19.35 15.90
C GLY A 274 -4.06 -17.87 16.29
N MET A 275 -4.51 -16.95 15.43
CA MET A 275 -4.56 -15.52 15.75
C MET A 275 -5.57 -15.21 16.85
N ALA A 276 -6.75 -15.82 16.83
CA ALA A 276 -7.78 -15.64 17.86
C ALA A 276 -7.30 -16.15 19.23
N ASP A 277 -6.71 -17.34 19.28
CA ASP A 277 -6.15 -17.94 20.48
C ASP A 277 -5.03 -17.09 21.08
N ALA A 278 -4.19 -16.47 20.26
CA ALA A 278 -3.06 -15.65 20.72
C ALA A 278 -3.49 -14.42 21.55
N ILE A 279 -4.72 -13.94 21.38
CA ILE A 279 -5.26 -12.79 22.10
C ILE A 279 -6.53 -13.09 22.90
N GLY A 280 -7.06 -14.32 22.83
CA GLY A 280 -8.33 -14.71 23.45
C GLY A 280 -9.54 -14.07 22.78
N ALA A 281 -9.51 -13.88 21.45
CA ALA A 281 -10.57 -13.21 20.71
C ALA A 281 -11.72 -14.15 20.31
N ARG A 282 -12.92 -13.58 20.21
CA ARG A 282 -13.98 -14.13 19.36
C ARG A 282 -13.84 -13.59 17.94
N THR A 283 -14.43 -14.30 16.99
CA THR A 283 -14.38 -13.98 15.56
C THR A 283 -15.77 -13.62 15.03
N GLU A 284 -15.88 -12.55 14.25
CA GLU A 284 -17.11 -12.17 13.55
C GLU A 284 -16.85 -11.98 12.04
N PRO A 285 -17.71 -12.50 11.14
CA PRO A 285 -17.57 -12.27 9.70
C PRO A 285 -17.79 -10.80 9.35
N VAL A 286 -17.07 -10.28 8.35
CA VAL A 286 -17.20 -8.90 7.84
C VAL A 286 -17.57 -8.96 6.36
N PRO A 287 -18.87 -8.93 6.01
CA PRO A 287 -19.28 -8.91 4.62
C PRO A 287 -18.74 -7.66 3.90
N VAL A 288 -18.21 -7.85 2.70
CA VAL A 288 -17.69 -6.76 1.86
C VAL A 288 -18.86 -6.18 1.06
N PRO A 289 -19.21 -4.89 1.24
CA PRO A 289 -20.26 -4.25 0.45
C PRO A 289 -19.92 -4.24 -1.04
N TRP A 290 -20.93 -4.31 -1.91
CA TRP A 290 -20.69 -4.34 -3.37
C TRP A 290 -20.01 -3.05 -3.90
N ASP A 291 -20.30 -1.93 -3.26
CA ASP A 291 -19.78 -0.59 -3.49
C ASP A 291 -18.74 -0.20 -2.42
N CYS A 292 -17.99 -1.18 -1.90
CA CYS A 292 -16.95 -0.94 -0.90
C CYS A 292 -16.05 0.23 -1.36
N ALA A 293 -15.97 1.25 -0.50
CA ALA A 293 -15.19 2.45 -0.76
C ALA A 293 -13.70 2.25 -0.45
N ASP A 294 -13.39 1.31 0.44
CA ASP A 294 -12.01 0.89 0.69
C ASP A 294 -11.54 0.01 -0.45
N GLY A 295 -10.56 0.44 -1.23
CA GLY A 295 -9.91 -0.34 -2.29
C GLY A 295 -9.11 -1.56 -1.82
N LEU A 296 -9.56 -2.25 -0.75
CA LEU A 296 -9.03 -3.54 -0.30
C LEU A 296 -9.16 -4.61 -1.39
N PHE A 297 -8.44 -5.71 -1.25
CA PHE A 297 -8.27 -6.67 -2.34
C PHE A 297 -9.59 -7.24 -2.88
N GLU A 298 -10.58 -7.43 -2.01
CA GLU A 298 -11.89 -7.98 -2.30
C GLU A 298 -12.92 -6.90 -2.74
N ALA A 299 -12.57 -5.61 -2.72
CA ALA A 299 -13.52 -4.48 -2.76
C ALA A 299 -14.33 -4.37 -4.06
N TYR A 300 -13.82 -4.94 -5.15
CA TYR A 300 -14.41 -4.86 -6.48
C TYR A 300 -15.00 -6.21 -6.92
N TRP A 301 -15.42 -7.06 -5.98
CA TRP A 301 -15.97 -8.39 -6.27
C TRP A 301 -17.18 -8.38 -7.22
N ARG A 302 -17.99 -7.31 -7.24
CA ARG A 302 -19.09 -7.10 -8.19
C ARG A 302 -18.75 -6.12 -9.33
N ARG A 303 -17.49 -5.68 -9.40
CA ARG A 303 -16.96 -4.68 -10.36
C ARG A 303 -15.65 -5.20 -10.98
N PRO A 304 -15.67 -6.37 -11.65
CA PRO A 304 -14.46 -7.08 -12.09
C PRO A 304 -13.54 -6.24 -13.00
N GLU A 305 -14.11 -5.33 -13.79
CA GLU A 305 -13.38 -4.40 -14.65
C GLU A 305 -12.40 -3.49 -13.88
N ALA A 306 -12.61 -3.26 -12.59
CA ALA A 306 -11.69 -2.50 -11.76
C ALA A 306 -10.31 -3.16 -11.69
N TYR A 307 -10.23 -4.49 -11.63
CA TYR A 307 -8.96 -5.21 -11.58
C TYR A 307 -8.20 -5.18 -12.92
N LEU A 308 -8.81 -4.75 -14.02
CA LEU A 308 -8.09 -4.48 -15.28
C LEU A 308 -7.33 -3.15 -15.25
N ARG A 309 -7.64 -2.25 -14.31
CA ARG A 309 -6.99 -0.94 -14.18
C ARG A 309 -5.71 -1.06 -13.35
N GLU A 310 -4.58 -0.72 -13.95
CA GLU A 310 -3.27 -0.75 -13.26
C GLU A 310 -3.26 0.06 -11.94
N PRO A 311 -3.82 1.30 -11.86
CA PRO A 311 -3.84 2.04 -10.60
C PRO A 311 -4.56 1.32 -9.45
N VAL A 312 -5.58 0.49 -9.75
CA VAL A 312 -6.28 -0.32 -8.75
C VAL A 312 -5.35 -1.42 -8.25
N ARG A 313 -4.71 -2.16 -9.17
CA ARG A 313 -3.81 -3.26 -8.82
C ARG A 313 -2.57 -2.79 -8.06
N ARG A 314 -1.99 -1.64 -8.43
CA ARG A 314 -0.80 -1.08 -7.76
C ARG A 314 -1.06 -0.68 -6.30
N ALA A 315 -2.32 -0.47 -5.91
CA ALA A 315 -2.69 -0.16 -4.53
C ALA A 315 -3.01 -1.41 -3.67
N MET A 316 -2.81 -2.62 -4.19
CA MET A 316 -3.02 -3.87 -3.46
C MET A 316 -1.72 -4.69 -3.45
N SER A 317 -1.26 -5.06 -2.26
CA SER A 317 0.02 -5.75 -2.06
C SER A 317 0.13 -7.09 -2.78
N VAL A 318 -1.00 -7.81 -2.91
CA VAL A 318 -1.08 -9.14 -3.53
C VAL A 318 -0.54 -9.19 -4.96
N TRP A 319 -0.85 -8.20 -5.82
CA TRP A 319 -0.44 -8.22 -7.23
C TRP A 319 1.07 -8.16 -7.41
N MET A 320 1.74 -7.51 -6.47
CA MET A 320 3.18 -7.45 -6.45
C MET A 320 3.74 -8.79 -5.94
N ARG A 321 3.13 -9.41 -4.91
CA ARG A 321 3.60 -10.69 -4.34
C ARG A 321 3.45 -11.87 -5.30
N VAL A 322 2.36 -11.95 -6.06
CA VAL A 322 2.17 -12.97 -7.11
C VAL A 322 3.10 -12.75 -8.32
N GLY A 323 3.66 -11.54 -8.44
CA GLY A 323 4.63 -11.21 -9.47
C GLY A 323 4.02 -10.84 -10.84
N PRO A 324 4.84 -10.22 -11.72
CA PRO A 324 4.36 -9.59 -12.95
C PRO A 324 3.91 -10.60 -14.03
N HIS A 325 4.36 -11.85 -13.96
CA HIS A 325 3.88 -12.89 -14.88
C HIS A 325 2.44 -13.29 -14.55
N ALA A 326 2.16 -13.58 -13.27
CA ALA A 326 0.82 -13.89 -12.81
C ALA A 326 -0.14 -12.72 -13.04
N GLU A 327 0.28 -11.48 -12.73
CA GLU A 327 -0.49 -10.26 -13.00
C GLU A 327 -0.92 -10.18 -14.47
N ARG A 328 0.03 -10.29 -15.42
CA ARG A 328 -0.29 -10.21 -16.86
C ARG A 328 -1.23 -11.32 -17.33
N ARG A 329 -1.03 -12.55 -16.84
CA ARG A 329 -1.88 -13.69 -17.18
C ARG A 329 -3.31 -13.48 -16.67
N ALA A 330 -3.46 -13.11 -15.41
CA ALA A 330 -4.74 -12.84 -14.77
C ALA A 330 -5.50 -11.71 -15.47
N VAL A 331 -4.84 -10.57 -15.74
CA VAL A 331 -5.44 -9.41 -16.42
C VAL A 331 -5.91 -9.77 -17.83
N ARG A 332 -5.09 -10.50 -18.60
CA ARG A 332 -5.47 -10.96 -19.94
C ARG A 332 -6.69 -11.87 -19.89
N HIS A 333 -6.65 -12.92 -19.06
CA HIS A 333 -7.73 -13.90 -18.99
C HIS A 333 -9.03 -13.28 -18.47
N LEU A 334 -8.97 -12.41 -17.47
CA LEU A 334 -10.13 -11.68 -16.98
C LEU A 334 -10.70 -10.77 -18.07
N GLY A 335 -9.85 -10.08 -18.83
CA GLY A 335 -10.28 -9.27 -19.97
C GLY A 335 -11.01 -10.09 -21.02
N ASP A 336 -10.49 -11.25 -21.40
CA ASP A 336 -11.10 -12.16 -22.37
C ASP A 336 -12.45 -12.72 -21.88
N ASP A 337 -12.55 -13.05 -20.58
CA ASP A 337 -13.77 -13.57 -19.96
C ASP A 337 -14.86 -12.51 -19.76
N LEU A 338 -14.46 -11.25 -19.52
CA LEU A 338 -15.39 -10.12 -19.50
C LEU A 338 -15.90 -9.80 -20.91
N ALA A 339 -15.01 -9.77 -21.91
CA ALA A 339 -15.40 -9.48 -23.30
C ALA A 339 -16.33 -10.55 -23.90
N SER A 340 -16.16 -11.80 -23.50
CA SER A 340 -16.97 -12.93 -23.98
C SER A 340 -18.22 -13.22 -23.13
N GLY A 341 -18.39 -12.55 -21.99
CA GLY A 341 -19.47 -12.82 -21.05
C GLY A 341 -19.30 -14.09 -20.19
N ARG A 342 -18.19 -14.83 -20.33
CA ARG A 342 -17.91 -16.04 -19.53
C ARG A 342 -17.82 -15.73 -18.04
N TRP A 343 -17.26 -14.58 -17.66
CA TRP A 343 -17.21 -14.19 -16.25
C TRP A 343 -18.62 -14.05 -15.66
N ALA A 344 -19.53 -13.40 -16.39
CA ALA A 344 -20.92 -13.20 -15.95
C ALA A 344 -21.71 -14.51 -15.90
N ALA A 345 -21.44 -15.44 -16.84
CA ALA A 345 -22.03 -16.77 -16.80
C ALA A 345 -21.61 -17.59 -15.58
N ARG A 346 -20.34 -17.47 -15.14
CA ARG A 346 -19.82 -18.20 -13.96
C ARG A 346 -20.16 -17.57 -12.62
N ASN A 347 -20.36 -16.25 -12.57
CA ASN A 347 -20.51 -15.48 -11.33
C ASN A 347 -21.80 -14.64 -11.30
N GLY A 348 -22.82 -15.07 -12.06
CA GLY A 348 -24.08 -14.33 -12.20
C GLY A 348 -24.87 -14.20 -10.90
N ASP A 349 -24.72 -15.17 -10.00
CA ASP A 349 -25.27 -15.20 -8.64
C ASP A 349 -24.82 -14.00 -7.78
N LEU A 350 -23.60 -13.49 -8.01
CA LEU A 350 -23.06 -12.33 -7.30
C LEU A 350 -23.79 -11.03 -7.62
N THR A 351 -24.45 -10.94 -8.77
CA THR A 351 -24.99 -9.67 -9.29
C THR A 351 -26.16 -9.11 -8.48
N ALA A 352 -26.84 -9.92 -7.67
CA ALA A 352 -27.97 -9.50 -6.84
C ALA A 352 -27.58 -9.20 -5.38
N LEU A 353 -26.35 -9.55 -4.97
CA LEU A 353 -25.91 -9.43 -3.59
C LEU A 353 -25.55 -7.97 -3.24
N ALA A 354 -26.00 -7.50 -2.07
CA ALA A 354 -25.62 -6.20 -1.53
C ALA A 354 -24.25 -6.24 -0.83
N SER A 355 -23.87 -7.40 -0.32
CA SER A 355 -22.57 -7.69 0.30
C SER A 355 -22.25 -9.18 0.16
N ALA A 356 -20.98 -9.54 0.18
CA ALA A 356 -20.53 -10.93 0.11
C ALA A 356 -19.56 -11.26 1.26
N ASP A 357 -19.63 -12.48 1.80
CA ASP A 357 -18.56 -13.00 2.66
C ASP A 357 -17.40 -13.47 1.76
N LEU A 358 -16.32 -12.71 1.77
CA LEU A 358 -15.11 -12.97 0.99
C LEU A 358 -13.93 -13.33 1.89
N GLY A 359 -14.21 -13.74 3.13
CA GLY A 359 -13.21 -14.18 4.09
C GLY A 359 -12.70 -13.10 5.04
N LEU A 360 -13.17 -11.85 4.96
CA LEU A 360 -12.82 -10.84 5.98
C LEU A 360 -13.44 -11.19 7.34
N ARG A 361 -12.67 -11.01 8.40
CA ARG A 361 -13.04 -11.34 9.78
C ARG A 361 -12.59 -10.24 10.73
N LEU A 362 -13.38 -10.03 11.78
CA LEU A 362 -13.06 -9.15 12.88
C LEU A 362 -12.79 -10.00 14.12
N LEU A 363 -11.57 -9.95 14.64
CA LEU A 363 -11.22 -10.51 15.94
C LEU A 363 -11.47 -9.47 17.03
N ILE A 364 -12.13 -9.87 18.12
CA ILE A 364 -12.46 -9.00 19.25
C ILE A 364 -12.11 -9.72 20.55
N ALA A 365 -11.11 -9.22 21.26
CA ALA A 365 -10.66 -9.71 22.58
C ALA A 365 -10.87 -8.67 23.69
#